data_AF-A0A430FRF8-F1
#
_entry.id   AF-A0A430FRF8-F1
#
_cell.length_a   1.000
_cell.length_b   1.000
_cell.length_c   1.000
_cell.angle_alpha   90.00
_cell.angle_beta   90.00
_cell.angle_gamma   90.00
#
_symmetry.space_group_name_H-M   'P 1'
#
loop_
_entity.id
_entity.type
_entity.pdbx_description
1 polymer ?
#
loop_
_entity_poly.entity_id
_entity_poly.type
_entity_poly.pdbx_seq_one_letter_code
_entity_poly.pdbx_strand_id
1 'polypeptide(L)'
;MTLNLFAAALVVLLAVAATIGIVRAMTTTGTKFEHEQVSNTTLIRRTSIAAILTAITLILSAAHLFTHAIPQWLTSEWTKALLITPVMFLSGYSIHIDGWKAWHARRPDLQTLASLGTSAAYAYSLIVCFTGDQLPEQLRSTYFEFVGVTITLVLAAQITERLWLPANPKFPLQQVVNRIAQLLVPIVLIIATWTFVIWLMLSPQPAFVRALVTAISVLTIACPCAFAWVITLPMTFAVHRATQAGLDAQNLLSWHNCEAHCAHNDVPQRGEEAEHVIEDSQKSSAVPSEVLQHSKVNDEHNSAIEQLKKRLLHVITANIAFAVLFAIVTIPIAAGVLYPLIGWSFNPVLASMAMIVPCIGVALISLTLKLPLPRR
;
A
#
# COMPACT_ATOMS: atom_id res chain seq x y z
N MET A 1 -19.92 25.60 -4.58
CA MET A 1 -19.61 25.47 -3.13
C MET A 1 -20.16 24.17 -2.54
N THR A 2 -21.43 23.83 -2.79
CA THR A 2 -22.09 22.58 -2.32
C THR A 2 -21.49 21.29 -2.90
N LEU A 3 -21.05 21.29 -4.16
CA LEU A 3 -20.43 20.12 -4.80
C LEU A 3 -19.08 19.75 -4.18
N ASN A 4 -18.26 20.76 -3.83
CA ASN A 4 -16.99 20.55 -3.14
C ASN A 4 -17.20 20.06 -1.70
N LEU A 5 -18.30 20.51 -1.05
CA LEU A 5 -18.69 20.09 0.29
C LEU A 5 -19.07 18.60 0.33
N PHE A 6 -19.92 18.17 -0.62
CA PHE A 6 -20.33 16.78 -0.75
C PHE A 6 -19.17 15.88 -1.16
N ALA A 7 -18.32 16.32 -2.09
CA ALA A 7 -17.15 15.57 -2.51
C ALA A 7 -16.16 15.37 -1.36
N ALA A 8 -15.86 16.42 -0.58
CA ALA A 8 -14.97 16.34 0.56
C ALA A 8 -15.54 15.47 1.70
N ALA A 9 -16.83 15.63 2.03
CA ALA A 9 -17.49 14.81 3.05
C ALA A 9 -17.56 13.33 2.66
N LEU A 10 -17.87 13.04 1.39
CA LEU A 10 -17.88 11.68 0.85
C LEU A 10 -16.48 11.06 0.92
N VAL A 11 -15.42 11.82 0.63
CA VAL A 11 -14.05 11.33 0.74
C VAL A 11 -13.69 11.02 2.18
N VAL A 12 -14.00 11.91 3.13
CA VAL A 12 -13.69 11.63 4.54
C VAL A 12 -14.45 10.40 5.02
N LEU A 13 -15.73 10.27 4.65
CA LEU A 13 -16.53 9.08 4.95
C LEU A 13 -15.95 7.82 4.30
N LEU A 14 -15.51 7.87 3.04
CA LEU A 14 -14.89 6.74 2.35
C LEU A 14 -13.51 6.41 2.92
N ALA A 15 -12.72 7.41 3.31
CA ALA A 15 -11.40 7.24 3.95
C ALA A 15 -11.55 6.54 5.30
N VAL A 16 -12.48 7.03 6.11
CA VAL A 16 -12.83 6.49 7.44
C VAL A 16 -13.46 5.11 7.31
N ALA A 17 -14.38 4.90 6.37
CA ALA A 17 -14.97 3.60 6.10
C ALA A 17 -13.95 2.60 5.54
N ALA A 18 -13.00 3.04 4.71
CA ALA A 18 -11.91 2.20 4.23
C ALA A 18 -10.94 1.84 5.36
N THR A 19 -10.56 2.78 6.22
CA THR A 19 -9.72 2.48 7.39
C THR A 19 -10.43 1.58 8.38
N ILE A 20 -11.69 1.85 8.72
CA ILE A 20 -12.51 0.98 9.59
C ILE A 20 -12.72 -0.38 8.93
N GLY A 21 -12.99 -0.43 7.63
CA GLY A 21 -13.19 -1.66 6.86
C GLY A 21 -11.93 -2.51 6.79
N ILE A 22 -10.77 -1.89 6.57
CA ILE A 22 -9.46 -2.56 6.57
C ILE A 22 -9.13 -3.04 7.98
N VAL A 23 -9.31 -2.21 9.02
CA VAL A 23 -9.10 -2.61 10.43
C VAL A 23 -10.05 -3.73 10.83
N ARG A 24 -11.33 -3.64 10.47
CA ARG A 24 -12.34 -4.67 10.79
C ARG A 24 -12.05 -5.96 10.03
N ALA A 25 -11.73 -5.89 8.74
CA ALA A 25 -11.28 -7.03 7.95
C ALA A 25 -10.05 -7.66 8.59
N MET A 26 -9.04 -6.87 8.99
CA MET A 26 -7.88 -7.39 9.71
C MET A 26 -8.28 -8.07 11.02
N THR A 27 -9.18 -7.49 11.83
CA THR A 27 -9.58 -8.11 13.10
C THR A 27 -10.45 -9.36 12.95
N THR A 28 -11.14 -9.53 11.80
CA THR A 28 -12.12 -10.61 11.58
C THR A 28 -11.59 -11.77 10.74
N THR A 29 -10.47 -11.59 10.03
CA THR A 29 -9.95 -12.59 9.08
C THR A 29 -8.90 -13.51 9.73
N GLY A 30 -9.33 -14.53 10.47
CA GLY A 30 -8.70 -15.87 10.71
C GLY A 30 -7.19 -16.06 11.00
N THR A 31 -6.89 -16.74 12.12
CA THR A 31 -5.61 -17.41 12.53
C THR A 31 -4.32 -16.60 12.37
N LYS A 32 -3.86 -16.00 13.46
CA LYS A 32 -2.53 -15.38 13.56
C LYS A 32 -1.45 -16.45 13.39
N PHE A 33 -0.45 -16.21 12.55
CA PHE A 33 0.77 -17.00 12.61
C PHE A 33 1.50 -16.61 13.91
N GLU A 34 1.54 -17.52 14.88
CA GLU A 34 2.31 -17.35 16.13
C GLU A 34 3.80 -17.50 15.82
N HIS A 35 4.42 -16.43 15.31
CA HIS A 35 5.87 -16.32 15.36
C HIS A 35 6.31 -16.05 16.81
N GLU A 36 7.36 -16.74 17.22
CA GLU A 36 8.05 -16.58 18.50
C GLU A 36 8.27 -15.09 18.81
N GLN A 37 7.84 -14.69 20.01
CA GLN A 37 7.49 -13.32 20.42
C GLN A 37 8.65 -12.31 20.34
N VAL A 38 8.90 -11.73 19.16
CA VAL A 38 9.33 -10.33 19.11
C VAL A 38 8.09 -9.48 19.40
N SER A 39 8.11 -8.74 20.49
CA SER A 39 6.97 -7.99 21.08
C SER A 39 6.20 -7.10 20.08
N ASN A 40 5.29 -7.71 19.31
CA ASN A 40 4.40 -7.04 18.34
C ASN A 40 3.42 -6.06 19.02
N THR A 41 3.24 -6.16 20.33
CA THR A 41 2.37 -5.29 21.14
C THR A 41 2.75 -3.81 21.02
N THR A 42 4.04 -3.50 20.90
CA THR A 42 4.50 -2.10 20.77
C THR A 42 4.13 -1.53 19.41
N LEU A 43 4.25 -2.31 18.33
CA LEU A 43 3.85 -1.89 16.99
C LEU A 43 2.32 -1.75 16.91
N ILE A 44 1.56 -2.73 17.41
CA ILE A 44 0.10 -2.66 17.49
C ILE A 44 -0.33 -1.40 18.23
N ARG A 45 0.23 -1.13 19.41
CA ARG A 45 -0.11 0.06 20.20
C ARG A 45 0.21 1.35 19.44
N ARG A 46 1.37 1.46 18.80
CA ARG A 46 1.76 2.64 18.01
C ARG A 46 0.84 2.87 16.81
N THR A 47 0.48 1.81 16.09
CA THR A 47 -0.45 1.87 14.95
C THR A 47 -1.86 2.25 15.42
N SER A 48 -2.35 1.69 16.53
CA SER A 48 -3.64 2.05 17.10
C SER A 48 -3.69 3.50 17.57
N ILE A 49 -2.66 4.00 18.25
CA ILE A 49 -2.57 5.41 18.66
C ILE A 49 -2.56 6.32 17.42
N ALA A 50 -1.76 6.01 16.40
CA ALA A 50 -1.71 6.78 15.16
C ALA A 50 -3.09 6.85 14.47
N ALA A 51 -3.78 5.71 14.38
CA ALA A 51 -5.10 5.61 13.77
C ALA A 51 -6.15 6.43 14.54
N ILE A 52 -6.16 6.36 15.87
CA ILE A 52 -7.12 7.11 16.70
C ILE A 52 -6.89 8.61 16.55
N LEU A 53 -5.66 9.09 16.70
CA LEU A 53 -5.35 10.52 16.62
C LEU A 53 -5.60 11.10 15.22
N THR A 54 -5.25 10.33 14.18
CA THR A 54 -5.55 10.71 12.80
C THR A 54 -7.05 10.75 12.56
N ALA A 55 -7.81 9.76 13.04
CA ALA A 55 -9.27 9.74 12.91
C ALA A 55 -9.92 10.93 13.61
N ILE A 56 -9.46 11.30 14.82
CA ILE A 56 -9.94 12.51 15.51
C ILE A 56 -9.69 13.75 14.65
N THR A 57 -8.50 13.89 14.07
CA THR A 57 -8.16 15.03 13.20
C THR A 57 -9.09 15.10 11.98
N LEU A 58 -9.33 13.97 11.31
CA LEU A 58 -10.25 13.90 10.16
C LEU A 58 -11.70 14.23 10.54
N ILE A 59 -12.15 13.74 11.70
CA ILE A 59 -13.50 14.03 12.21
C ILE A 59 -13.64 15.53 12.50
N LEU A 60 -12.65 16.16 13.14
CA LEU A 60 -12.66 17.60 13.42
C LEU A 60 -12.74 18.42 12.12
N SER A 61 -11.95 18.08 11.10
CA SER A 61 -11.98 18.76 9.80
C SER A 61 -13.32 18.58 9.08
N ALA A 62 -13.88 17.37 9.08
CA ALA A 62 -15.20 17.11 8.48
C ALA A 62 -16.33 17.81 9.23
N ALA A 63 -16.23 17.88 10.56
CA ALA A 63 -17.24 18.48 11.39
C ALA A 63 -17.26 20.02 11.24
N HIS A 64 -16.09 20.67 11.04
CA HIS A 64 -16.01 22.08 10.62
C HIS A 64 -16.73 22.33 9.29
N LEU A 65 -16.64 21.38 8.36
CA LEU A 65 -17.28 21.45 7.05
C LEU A 65 -18.81 21.31 7.14
N PHE A 66 -19.31 20.47 8.06
CA PHE A 66 -20.74 20.14 8.18
C PHE A 66 -21.51 21.08 9.11
N THR A 67 -20.91 21.51 10.21
CA THR A 67 -21.52 22.39 11.20
C THR A 67 -20.57 23.50 11.60
N HIS A 68 -20.95 24.76 11.36
CA HIS A 68 -20.24 25.93 11.91
C HIS A 68 -20.46 26.09 13.44
N ALA A 69 -21.12 25.13 14.09
CA ALA A 69 -21.44 25.12 15.51
C ALA A 69 -20.29 24.65 16.41
N ILE A 70 -19.18 24.21 15.82
CA ILE A 70 -17.99 23.77 16.57
C ILE A 70 -17.19 25.01 16.95
N PRO A 71 -16.73 25.13 18.21
CA PRO A 71 -16.03 26.31 18.63
C PRO A 71 -14.67 26.41 17.90
N GLN A 72 -14.34 27.64 17.46
CA GLN A 72 -13.23 27.93 16.55
C GLN A 72 -11.84 27.46 17.05
N TRP A 73 -11.67 27.32 18.37
CA TRP A 73 -10.43 26.78 18.94
C TRP A 73 -10.20 25.31 18.55
N LEU A 74 -11.26 24.53 18.43
CA LEU A 74 -11.18 23.10 18.11
C LEU A 74 -10.85 22.85 16.64
N THR A 75 -11.19 23.79 15.76
CA THR A 75 -10.94 23.72 14.32
C THR A 75 -9.71 24.53 13.89
N SER A 76 -8.98 25.09 14.85
CA SER A 76 -7.73 25.81 14.59
C SER A 76 -6.64 24.88 14.03
N GLU A 77 -5.78 25.44 13.19
CA GLU A 77 -4.64 24.70 12.62
C GLU A 77 -3.66 24.20 13.70
N TRP A 78 -3.60 24.90 14.84
CA TRP A 78 -2.83 24.51 16.02
C TRP A 78 -3.34 23.22 16.67
N THR A 79 -4.66 23.01 16.70
CA THR A 79 -5.24 21.76 17.23
C THR A 79 -4.82 20.58 16.34
N LYS A 80 -4.87 20.73 15.01
CA LYS A 80 -4.38 19.70 14.08
C LYS A 80 -2.89 19.42 14.28
N ALA A 81 -2.08 20.47 14.47
CA ALA A 81 -0.66 20.32 14.77
C ALA A 81 -0.43 19.54 16.06
N LEU A 82 -1.15 19.88 17.14
CA LEU A 82 -1.05 19.21 18.44
C LEU A 82 -1.39 17.72 18.35
N LEU A 83 -2.43 17.36 17.58
CA LEU A 83 -2.86 15.97 17.38
C LEU A 83 -1.91 15.17 16.49
N ILE A 84 -1.37 15.76 15.42
CA ILE A 84 -0.53 15.04 14.45
C ILE A 84 0.94 14.96 14.87
N THR A 85 1.43 15.89 15.68
CA THR A 85 2.81 15.86 16.22
C THR A 85 3.18 14.51 16.89
N PRO A 86 2.41 13.95 17.84
CA PRO A 86 2.70 12.63 18.39
C PRO A 86 2.63 11.51 17.34
N VAL A 87 1.76 11.61 16.34
CA VAL A 87 1.70 10.63 15.23
C VAL A 87 2.98 10.68 14.40
N MET A 88 3.45 11.89 14.07
CA MET A 88 4.69 12.14 13.32
C MET A 88 5.92 11.59 14.05
N PHE A 89 6.10 11.97 15.32
CA PHE A 89 7.34 11.69 16.04
C PHE A 89 7.36 10.38 16.83
N LEU A 90 6.24 9.91 17.39
CA LEU A 90 6.24 8.69 18.22
C LEU A 90 5.90 7.46 17.39
N SER A 91 4.82 7.54 16.59
CA SER A 91 4.38 6.41 15.76
C SER A 91 5.17 6.32 14.46
N GLY A 92 5.42 7.45 13.79
CA GLY A 92 6.16 7.52 12.52
C GLY A 92 7.67 7.32 12.64
N TYR A 93 8.24 7.31 13.85
CA TYR A 93 9.70 7.22 14.07
C TYR A 93 10.37 6.07 13.32
N SER A 94 9.76 4.88 13.29
CA SER A 94 10.33 3.73 12.58
C SER A 94 10.44 3.97 11.07
N ILE A 95 9.40 4.56 10.45
CA ILE A 95 9.36 4.87 9.02
C ILE A 95 10.47 5.87 8.68
N HIS A 96 10.65 6.89 9.52
CA HIS A 96 11.66 7.92 9.27
C HIS A 96 13.08 7.39 9.37
N ILE A 97 13.37 6.56 10.38
CA ILE A 97 14.70 5.95 10.52
C ILE A 97 15.00 5.03 9.35
N ASP A 98 14.08 4.13 9.03
CA ASP A 98 14.31 3.10 8.01
C ASP A 98 14.43 3.75 6.63
N GLY A 99 13.59 4.75 6.34
CA GLY A 99 13.72 5.58 5.14
C GLY A 99 15.04 6.37 5.09
N TRP A 100 15.50 6.91 6.22
CA TRP A 100 16.77 7.63 6.28
C TRP A 100 17.98 6.72 6.04
N LYS A 101 17.96 5.51 6.61
CA LYS A 101 18.98 4.49 6.37
C LYS A 101 19.02 4.06 4.91
N ALA A 102 17.86 3.82 4.30
CA ALA A 102 17.74 3.41 2.89
C ALA A 102 18.26 4.47 1.92
N TRP A 103 17.94 5.75 2.18
CA TRP A 103 18.49 6.89 1.44
C TRP A 103 20.03 6.90 1.48
N HIS A 104 20.62 6.84 2.68
CA HIS A 104 22.07 6.83 2.83
C HIS A 104 22.75 5.61 2.23
N ALA A 105 22.08 4.46 2.24
CA ALA A 105 22.57 3.22 1.62
C ALA A 105 22.53 3.24 0.08
N ARG A 106 22.13 4.36 -0.57
CA ARG A 106 21.93 4.48 -2.03
C ARG A 106 20.97 3.45 -2.61
N ARG A 107 20.02 2.99 -1.80
CA ARG A 107 18.95 2.07 -2.20
C ARG A 107 17.63 2.62 -1.70
N PRO A 108 17.16 3.76 -2.27
CA PRO A 108 15.95 4.41 -1.82
C PRO A 108 14.77 3.43 -1.95
N ASP A 109 14.01 3.34 -0.87
CA ASP A 109 12.90 2.41 -0.75
C ASP A 109 11.57 3.16 -0.62
N LEU A 110 10.50 2.41 -0.44
CA LEU A 110 9.16 2.96 -0.25
C LEU A 110 9.07 3.91 0.95
N GLN A 111 9.77 3.56 2.02
CA GLN A 111 9.75 4.28 3.29
C GLN A 111 10.54 5.59 3.20
N THR A 112 11.56 5.64 2.34
CA THR A 112 12.32 6.85 2.02
C THR A 112 11.41 7.95 1.49
N LEU A 113 10.59 7.63 0.48
CA LEU A 113 9.69 8.61 -0.14
C LEU A 113 8.56 9.03 0.82
N ALA A 114 7.99 8.08 1.56
CA ALA A 114 6.99 8.38 2.58
C ALA A 114 7.55 9.28 3.68
N SER A 115 8.77 9.00 4.16
CA SER A 115 9.48 9.80 5.17
C SER A 115 9.74 11.22 4.68
N LEU A 116 10.25 11.39 3.46
CA LEU A 116 10.57 12.70 2.90
C LEU A 116 9.29 13.53 2.64
N GLY A 117 8.27 12.92 2.06
CA GLY A 117 6.99 13.58 1.76
C GLY A 117 6.25 14.03 3.02
N THR A 118 6.15 13.17 4.03
CA THR A 118 5.51 13.50 5.32
C THR A 118 6.30 14.56 6.09
N SER A 119 7.64 14.51 6.07
CA SER A 119 8.48 15.52 6.71
C SER A 119 8.34 16.90 6.05
N ALA A 120 8.36 16.95 4.71
CA ALA A 120 8.18 18.19 3.96
C ALA A 120 6.78 18.79 4.18
N ALA A 121 5.73 17.97 4.14
CA ALA A 121 4.35 18.38 4.38
C ALA A 121 4.13 18.88 5.82
N TYR A 122 4.71 18.18 6.82
CA TYR A 122 4.63 18.59 8.21
C TYR A 122 5.36 19.92 8.47
N ALA A 123 6.58 20.07 7.93
CA ALA A 123 7.37 21.30 8.07
C ALA A 123 6.63 22.51 7.45
N TYR A 124 6.07 22.34 6.25
CA TYR A 124 5.27 23.38 5.63
C TYR A 124 4.03 23.74 6.46
N SER A 125 3.34 22.74 6.99
CA SER A 125 2.14 22.97 7.82
C SER A 125 2.46 23.75 9.09
N LEU A 126 3.61 23.48 9.73
CA LEU A 126 4.08 24.27 10.87
C LEU A 126 4.39 25.72 10.48
N ILE A 127 5.05 25.95 9.34
CA ILE A 127 5.32 27.32 8.85
C ILE A 127 4.00 28.08 8.67
N VAL A 128 2.99 27.46 8.06
CA VAL A 128 1.67 28.06 7.88
C VAL A 128 0.99 28.37 9.23
N CYS A 129 1.16 27.56 10.27
CA CYS A 129 0.63 27.87 11.61
C CYS A 129 1.22 29.16 12.21
N PHE A 130 2.49 29.48 11.90
CA PHE A 130 3.16 30.68 12.42
C PHE A 130 2.97 31.91 11.51
N THR A 131 3.02 31.73 10.19
CA THR A 131 3.02 32.84 9.22
C THR A 131 1.73 32.94 8.41
N GLY A 132 0.67 32.22 8.81
CA GLY A 132 -0.58 32.11 8.07
C GLY A 132 -1.21 33.47 7.74
N ASP A 133 -1.12 34.44 8.65
CA ASP A 133 -1.72 35.77 8.49
C ASP A 133 -1.09 36.59 7.35
N GLN A 134 0.16 36.27 6.98
CA GLN A 134 0.88 36.97 5.89
C GLN A 134 0.68 36.31 4.52
N LEU A 135 0.00 35.16 4.47
CA LEU A 135 -0.15 34.36 3.26
C LEU A 135 -1.51 34.60 2.57
N PRO A 136 -1.55 34.63 1.22
CA PRO A 136 -2.80 34.61 0.46
C PRO A 136 -3.68 33.41 0.84
N GLU A 137 -5.01 33.54 0.78
CA GLU A 137 -5.96 32.49 1.20
C GLU A 137 -5.69 31.12 0.55
N GLN A 138 -5.20 31.11 -0.69
CA GLN A 138 -4.89 29.88 -1.44
C GLN A 138 -3.73 29.08 -0.83
N LEU A 139 -2.78 29.74 -0.15
CA LEU A 139 -1.56 29.14 0.40
C LEU A 139 -1.67 28.83 1.91
N ARG A 140 -2.77 29.23 2.58
CA ARG A 140 -2.96 28.96 4.02
C ARG A 140 -3.40 27.52 4.36
N SER A 141 -3.47 26.64 3.38
CA SER A 141 -3.96 25.27 3.58
C SER A 141 -2.84 24.37 4.13
N THR A 142 -3.13 23.63 5.21
CA THR A 142 -2.17 22.74 5.90
C THR A 142 -2.31 21.28 5.42
N TYR A 143 -1.25 20.49 5.64
CA TYR A 143 -1.16 19.07 5.25
C TYR A 143 -1.14 18.11 6.44
N PHE A 144 -1.56 18.54 7.63
CA PHE A 144 -1.56 17.69 8.83
C PHE A 144 -2.35 16.39 8.64
N GLU A 145 -3.49 16.46 7.97
CA GLU A 145 -4.33 15.29 7.67
C GLU A 145 -3.62 14.29 6.75
N PHE A 146 -2.97 14.80 5.71
CA PHE A 146 -2.16 14.01 4.79
C PHE A 146 -1.06 13.25 5.55
N VAL A 147 -0.36 13.92 6.47
CA VAL A 147 0.72 13.32 7.26
C VAL A 147 0.17 12.19 8.14
N GLY A 148 -0.91 12.44 8.88
CA GLY A 148 -1.54 11.45 9.74
C GLY A 148 -2.04 10.22 8.97
N VAL A 149 -2.74 10.44 7.86
CA VAL A 149 -3.26 9.35 7.01
C VAL A 149 -2.12 8.54 6.41
N THR A 150 -1.08 9.19 5.91
CA THR A 150 0.08 8.51 5.31
C THR A 150 0.77 7.60 6.31
N ILE A 151 1.14 8.12 7.48
CA ILE A 151 1.81 7.35 8.53
C ILE A 151 0.94 6.18 8.98
N THR A 152 -0.36 6.44 9.20
CA THR A 152 -1.31 5.42 9.63
C THR A 152 -1.44 4.30 8.60
N LEU A 153 -1.56 4.61 7.30
CA LEU A 153 -1.68 3.62 6.24
C LEU A 153 -0.41 2.77 6.07
N VAL A 154 0.77 3.39 6.18
CA VAL A 154 2.05 2.66 6.10
C VAL A 154 2.22 1.74 7.30
N LEU A 155 1.96 2.22 8.52
CA LEU A 155 2.00 1.40 9.73
C LEU A 155 0.97 0.28 9.68
N ALA A 156 -0.22 0.53 9.13
CA ALA A 156 -1.26 -0.46 8.91
C ALA A 156 -0.78 -1.57 7.96
N ALA A 157 -0.11 -1.23 6.85
CA ALA A 157 0.46 -2.25 5.97
C ALA A 157 1.56 -3.08 6.66
N GLN A 158 2.46 -2.44 7.42
CA GLN A 158 3.54 -3.13 8.14
C GLN A 158 3.02 -4.09 9.22
N ILE A 159 1.98 -3.70 9.97
CA ILE A 159 1.37 -4.59 10.95
C ILE A 159 0.66 -5.75 10.27
N THR A 160 0.02 -5.52 9.11
CA THR A 160 -0.60 -6.60 8.35
C THR A 160 0.45 -7.60 7.88
N GLU A 161 1.56 -7.13 7.31
CA GLU A 161 2.66 -7.98 6.88
C GLU A 161 3.20 -8.84 8.04
N ARG A 162 3.45 -8.24 9.21
CA ARG A 162 3.99 -8.97 10.37
C ARG A 162 3.02 -9.95 11.03
N LEU A 163 1.71 -9.73 10.92
CA LEU A 163 0.70 -10.58 11.57
C LEU A 163 0.22 -11.74 10.68
N TRP A 164 0.20 -11.53 9.37
CA TRP A 164 -0.49 -12.42 8.43
C TRP A 164 0.42 -13.08 7.41
N LEU A 165 1.66 -12.61 7.26
CA LEU A 165 2.64 -13.21 6.36
C LEU A 165 3.72 -13.94 7.16
N PRO A 166 4.19 -15.11 6.70
CA PRO A 166 5.28 -15.81 7.36
C PRO A 166 6.58 -15.02 7.25
N ALA A 167 7.48 -15.22 8.21
CA ALA A 167 8.82 -14.65 8.17
C ALA A 167 9.58 -15.13 6.91
N ASN A 168 10.12 -14.17 6.14
CA ASN A 168 10.89 -14.39 4.90
C ASN A 168 10.13 -15.07 3.75
N PRO A 169 9.05 -14.46 3.25
CA PRO A 169 8.40 -15.01 2.09
C PRO A 169 9.22 -14.67 0.84
N LYS A 170 9.98 -15.65 0.31
CA LYS A 170 10.84 -15.47 -0.87
C LYS A 170 9.98 -15.49 -2.14
N PHE A 171 9.32 -14.37 -2.45
CA PHE A 171 8.57 -14.24 -3.70
C PHE A 171 9.43 -13.62 -4.80
N PRO A 172 9.43 -14.18 -6.02
CA PRO A 172 10.08 -13.54 -7.17
C PRO A 172 9.51 -12.13 -7.44
N LEU A 173 8.22 -11.94 -7.13
CA LEU A 173 7.53 -10.67 -7.35
C LEU A 173 7.89 -9.57 -6.34
N GLN A 174 8.43 -9.91 -5.15
CA GLN A 174 8.85 -8.91 -4.16
C GLN A 174 10.05 -8.10 -4.66
N GLN A 175 10.96 -8.74 -5.42
CA GLN A 175 12.10 -8.06 -6.02
C GLN A 175 11.67 -7.08 -7.12
N VAL A 176 10.61 -7.41 -7.87
CA VAL A 176 10.04 -6.53 -8.90
C VAL A 176 9.46 -5.26 -8.26
N VAL A 177 8.64 -5.42 -7.22
CA VAL A 177 8.07 -4.27 -6.48
C VAL A 177 9.18 -3.40 -5.88
N ASN A 178 10.21 -4.01 -5.28
CA ASN A 178 11.31 -3.26 -4.70
C ASN A 178 12.15 -2.53 -5.77
N ARG A 179 12.36 -3.14 -6.94
CA ARG A 179 13.05 -2.51 -8.08
C ARG A 179 12.25 -1.34 -8.65
N ILE A 180 10.93 -1.48 -8.77
CA ILE A 180 10.04 -0.39 -9.19
C ILE A 180 10.15 0.77 -8.21
N ALA A 181 10.12 0.50 -6.90
CA ALA A 181 10.29 1.55 -5.88
C ALA A 181 11.64 2.26 -6.01
N GLN A 182 12.74 1.52 -6.18
CA GLN A 182 14.09 2.07 -6.35
C GLN A 182 14.24 2.96 -7.60
N LEU A 183 13.44 2.72 -8.65
CA LEU A 183 13.39 3.58 -9.83
C LEU A 183 12.44 4.77 -9.65
N LEU A 184 11.29 4.55 -9.02
CA LEU A 184 10.24 5.56 -8.86
C LEU A 184 10.69 6.72 -7.98
N VAL A 185 11.36 6.43 -6.85
CA VAL A 185 11.79 7.46 -5.90
C VAL A 185 12.69 8.53 -6.54
N PRO A 186 13.82 8.20 -7.19
CA PRO A 186 14.66 9.23 -7.81
C PRO A 186 13.93 10.00 -8.92
N ILE A 187 13.09 9.33 -9.72
CA ILE A 187 12.29 9.99 -10.76
C ILE A 187 11.37 11.05 -10.14
N VAL A 188 10.65 10.71 -9.08
CA VAL A 188 9.75 11.64 -8.37
C VAL A 188 10.52 12.83 -7.80
N LEU A 189 11.70 12.61 -7.21
CA LEU A 189 12.52 13.69 -6.66
C LEU A 189 13.04 14.63 -7.75
N ILE A 190 13.43 14.09 -8.90
CA ILE A 190 13.82 14.90 -10.06
C ILE A 190 12.63 15.74 -10.52
N ILE A 191 11.45 15.13 -10.70
CA ILE A 191 10.23 15.85 -11.12
C ILE A 191 9.87 16.96 -10.12
N ALA A 192 9.93 16.67 -8.82
CA ALA A 192 9.63 17.65 -7.77
C ALA A 192 10.63 18.82 -7.78
N THR A 193 11.92 18.54 -7.95
CA THR A 193 12.97 19.56 -8.04
C THR A 193 12.79 20.44 -9.26
N TRP A 194 12.51 19.84 -10.42
CA TRP A 194 12.21 20.59 -11.65
C TRP A 194 10.94 21.42 -11.52
N THR A 195 9.90 20.86 -10.91
CA THR A 195 8.66 21.59 -10.63
C THR A 195 8.95 22.83 -9.78
N PHE A 196 9.72 22.68 -8.70
CA PHE A 196 10.15 23.80 -7.87
C PHE A 196 10.85 24.89 -8.67
N VAL A 197 11.85 24.52 -9.48
CA VAL A 197 12.65 25.48 -10.29
C VAL A 197 11.78 26.21 -11.32
N ILE A 198 10.92 25.49 -12.04
CA ILE A 198 10.02 26.06 -13.06
C ILE A 198 9.08 27.07 -12.42
N TRP A 199 8.45 26.69 -11.30
CA TRP A 199 7.52 27.58 -10.60
C TRP A 199 8.21 28.77 -9.95
N LEU A 200 9.46 28.64 -9.53
CA LEU A 200 10.24 29.76 -9.01
C LEU A 200 10.49 30.82 -10.08
N MET A 201 10.69 30.40 -11.35
CA MET A 201 10.94 31.32 -12.47
C MET A 201 9.66 31.90 -13.10
N LEU A 202 8.56 31.14 -13.15
CA LEU A 202 7.34 31.53 -13.86
C LEU A 202 6.21 32.07 -12.95
N SER A 203 6.27 31.85 -11.63
CA SER A 203 5.16 32.19 -10.74
C SER A 203 5.04 33.69 -10.46
N PRO A 204 3.81 34.24 -10.46
CA PRO A 204 3.51 35.52 -9.85
C PRO A 204 3.90 35.56 -8.36
N GLN A 205 4.15 36.74 -7.81
CA GLN A 205 4.48 36.92 -6.39
C GLN A 205 3.31 36.46 -5.49
N PRO A 206 3.56 35.73 -4.37
CA PRO A 206 4.85 35.24 -3.88
C PRO A 206 5.31 33.93 -4.57
N ALA A 207 6.38 34.00 -5.37
CA ALA A 207 6.86 32.89 -6.18
C ALA A 207 7.40 31.72 -5.34
N PHE A 208 8.16 32.02 -4.28
CA PHE A 208 8.81 30.99 -3.46
C PHE A 208 7.80 30.07 -2.76
N VAL A 209 6.80 30.64 -2.10
CA VAL A 209 5.80 29.84 -1.34
C VAL A 209 5.02 28.95 -2.30
N ARG A 210 4.62 29.50 -3.46
CA ARG A 210 3.89 28.71 -4.46
C ARG A 210 4.74 27.57 -5.03
N ALA A 211 5.99 27.84 -5.39
CA ALA A 211 6.92 26.82 -5.88
C ALA A 211 7.16 25.72 -4.84
N LEU A 212 7.27 26.09 -3.57
CA LEU A 212 7.41 25.13 -2.47
C LEU A 212 6.16 24.26 -2.32
N VAL A 213 4.97 24.85 -2.33
CA VAL A 213 3.69 24.12 -2.21
C VAL A 213 3.47 23.16 -3.36
N THR A 214 3.77 23.56 -4.60
CA THR A 214 3.61 22.68 -5.77
C THR A 214 4.62 21.53 -5.73
N ALA A 215 5.87 21.79 -5.34
CA ALA A 215 6.87 20.75 -5.15
C ALA A 215 6.44 19.75 -4.05
N ILE A 216 6.02 20.24 -2.88
CA ILE A 216 5.51 19.39 -1.80
C ILE A 216 4.31 18.59 -2.28
N SER A 217 3.38 19.21 -3.02
CA SER A 217 2.22 18.51 -3.60
C SER A 217 2.64 17.34 -4.48
N VAL A 218 3.66 17.50 -5.32
CA VAL A 218 4.23 16.40 -6.12
C VAL A 218 4.80 15.27 -5.24
N LEU A 219 5.59 15.60 -4.21
CA LEU A 219 6.11 14.58 -3.27
C LEU A 219 4.97 13.85 -2.55
N THR A 220 3.98 14.59 -2.07
CA THR A 220 2.86 14.04 -1.30
C THR A 220 1.97 13.13 -2.14
N ILE A 221 1.69 13.49 -3.39
CA ILE A 221 0.86 12.68 -4.30
C ILE A 221 1.61 11.45 -4.81
N ALA A 222 2.92 11.54 -4.98
CA ALA A 222 3.76 10.40 -5.29
C ALA A 222 3.96 9.46 -4.10
N CYS A 223 3.44 9.81 -2.90
CA CYS A 223 3.62 9.02 -1.70
C CYS A 223 3.10 7.58 -1.90
N PRO A 224 3.93 6.57 -1.63
CA PRO A 224 3.70 5.23 -2.14
C PRO A 224 2.81 4.34 -1.24
N CYS A 225 1.83 4.92 -0.54
CA CYS A 225 1.02 4.18 0.43
C CYS A 225 0.29 2.98 -0.18
N ALA A 226 -0.17 3.07 -1.43
CA ALA A 226 -0.82 1.96 -2.12
C ALA A 226 0.12 0.79 -2.41
N PHE A 227 1.41 1.07 -2.71
CA PHE A 227 2.41 0.04 -2.99
C PHE A 227 2.67 -0.88 -1.79
N ALA A 228 2.52 -0.36 -0.56
CA ALA A 228 2.65 -1.17 0.65
C ALA A 228 1.54 -2.23 0.78
N TRP A 229 0.39 -2.02 0.12
CA TRP A 229 -0.76 -2.94 0.14
C TRP A 229 -0.82 -3.89 -1.07
N VAL A 230 -0.07 -3.60 -2.13
CA VAL A 230 -0.05 -4.36 -3.40
C VAL A 230 0.24 -5.85 -3.18
N ILE A 231 1.18 -6.19 -2.30
CA ILE A 231 1.52 -7.58 -1.95
C ILE A 231 0.69 -8.02 -0.76
N THR A 232 0.62 -7.19 0.28
CA THR A 232 0.05 -7.56 1.56
C THR A 232 -1.43 -7.97 1.46
N LEU A 233 -2.28 -7.21 0.77
CA LEU A 233 -3.72 -7.56 0.66
C LEU A 233 -3.96 -8.85 -0.14
N PRO A 234 -3.47 -9.01 -1.39
CA PRO A 234 -3.67 -10.25 -2.12
C PRO A 234 -3.13 -11.47 -1.39
N MET A 235 -1.96 -11.35 -0.76
CA MET A 235 -1.35 -12.45 -0.03
C MET A 235 -2.19 -12.87 1.17
N THR A 236 -2.66 -11.91 1.99
CA THR A 236 -3.54 -12.23 3.13
C THR A 236 -4.82 -12.93 2.68
N PHE A 237 -5.45 -12.47 1.59
CA PHE A 237 -6.64 -13.12 1.06
C PHE A 237 -6.35 -14.49 0.44
N ALA A 238 -5.21 -14.67 -0.22
CA ALA A 238 -4.81 -15.96 -0.78
C ALA A 238 -4.52 -17.00 0.31
N VAL A 239 -3.77 -16.62 1.36
CA VAL A 239 -3.52 -17.47 2.53
C VAL A 239 -4.83 -17.81 3.22
N HIS A 240 -5.69 -16.82 3.46
CA HIS A 240 -7.01 -17.06 4.04
C HIS A 240 -7.84 -18.06 3.19
N ARG A 241 -7.83 -17.91 1.86
CA ARG A 241 -8.52 -18.83 0.96
C ARG A 241 -7.95 -20.24 1.01
N ALA A 242 -6.63 -20.38 1.04
CA ALA A 242 -5.95 -21.66 1.17
C ALA A 242 -6.37 -22.37 2.46
N THR A 243 -6.31 -21.67 3.60
CA THR A 243 -6.73 -22.23 4.89
C THR A 243 -8.21 -22.63 4.92
N GLN A 244 -9.11 -21.83 4.34
CA GLN A 244 -10.55 -22.18 4.23
C GLN A 244 -10.80 -23.40 3.33
N ALA A 245 -9.95 -23.63 2.34
CA ALA A 245 -10.04 -24.76 1.43
C ALA A 245 -9.30 -26.01 1.95
N GLY A 246 -8.70 -25.96 3.15
CA GLY A 246 -7.88 -27.05 3.69
C GLY A 246 -6.54 -27.23 2.97
N LEU A 247 -6.12 -26.26 2.15
CA LEU A 247 -4.84 -26.28 1.44
C LEU A 247 -3.73 -25.81 2.38
N ASP A 248 -2.56 -26.45 2.28
CA ASP A 248 -1.38 -26.03 3.03
C ASP A 248 -0.88 -24.65 2.56
N ALA A 249 -1.02 -23.65 3.43
CA ALA A 249 -0.57 -22.29 3.18
C ALA A 249 0.96 -22.21 2.97
N GLN A 250 1.76 -23.11 3.55
CA GLN A 250 3.21 -23.11 3.32
C GLN A 250 3.55 -23.50 1.88
N ASN A 251 2.84 -24.48 1.30
CA ASN A 251 2.99 -24.88 -0.11
C ASN A 251 2.59 -23.77 -1.11
N LEU A 252 1.65 -22.90 -0.72
CA LEU A 252 1.32 -21.70 -1.49
C LEU A 252 2.50 -20.70 -1.49
N LEU A 253 3.26 -20.65 -0.41
CA LEU A 253 4.32 -19.66 -0.15
C LEU A 253 5.71 -20.16 -0.57
N SER A 254 5.88 -21.47 -0.74
CA SER A 254 7.09 -22.09 -1.29
C SER A 254 7.09 -22.04 -2.82
N TRP A 255 7.62 -20.95 -3.37
CA TRP A 255 7.81 -20.78 -4.82
C TRP A 255 9.12 -21.39 -5.34
N HIS A 256 10.00 -21.85 -4.43
CA HIS A 256 11.36 -22.27 -4.75
C HIS A 256 11.49 -23.56 -5.58
N ASN A 257 10.43 -24.36 -5.70
CA ASN A 257 10.50 -25.68 -6.33
C ASN A 257 9.93 -25.74 -7.75
N CYS A 258 9.24 -24.71 -8.25
CA CYS A 258 8.73 -24.77 -9.63
C CYS A 258 9.85 -24.62 -10.67
N GLU A 259 10.91 -23.86 -10.41
CA GLU A 259 12.05 -23.76 -11.35
C GLU A 259 12.93 -25.02 -11.34
N ALA A 260 13.05 -25.72 -10.20
CA ALA A 260 13.84 -26.94 -10.10
C ALA A 260 13.09 -28.21 -10.57
N HIS A 261 11.75 -28.26 -10.42
CA HIS A 261 10.95 -29.44 -10.81
C HIS A 261 10.34 -29.33 -12.21
N CYS A 262 10.20 -28.13 -12.78
CA CYS A 262 9.77 -27.97 -14.19
C CYS A 262 10.94 -28.03 -15.18
N ALA A 263 12.20 -28.04 -14.71
CA ALA A 263 13.39 -28.19 -15.56
C ALA A 263 13.88 -29.64 -15.72
N HIS A 264 13.20 -30.62 -15.10
CA HIS A 264 13.60 -32.04 -15.17
C HIS A 264 12.44 -33.02 -15.42
N ASN A 265 11.46 -32.61 -16.21
CA ASN A 265 10.68 -33.57 -16.98
C ASN A 265 11.07 -33.42 -18.45
N ASP A 266 12.27 -33.94 -18.76
CA ASP A 266 12.59 -34.40 -20.09
C ASP A 266 11.44 -35.31 -20.56
N VAL A 267 10.83 -34.93 -21.67
CA VAL A 267 10.04 -35.83 -22.52
C VAL A 267 10.87 -37.10 -22.68
N PRO A 268 10.38 -38.31 -22.34
CA PRO A 268 11.12 -39.51 -22.62
C PRO A 268 11.24 -39.60 -24.15
N GLN A 269 12.47 -39.44 -24.64
CA GLN A 269 12.78 -39.63 -26.03
C GLN A 269 12.38 -41.06 -26.41
N ARG A 270 11.54 -41.14 -27.43
CA ARG A 270 11.31 -42.37 -28.17
C ARG A 270 12.63 -42.73 -28.85
N GLY A 271 13.30 -43.77 -28.38
CA GLY A 271 14.52 -44.31 -28.95
C GLY A 271 14.97 -45.53 -28.15
N GLU A 272 14.69 -46.70 -28.72
CA GLU A 272 15.34 -48.02 -28.64
C GLU A 272 16.10 -48.46 -27.36
N GLU A 273 15.98 -49.76 -27.09
CA GLU A 273 16.68 -50.57 -26.08
C GLU A 273 16.09 -50.59 -24.66
N ALA A 274 15.06 -51.42 -24.47
CA ALA A 274 14.97 -52.35 -23.35
C ALA A 274 13.79 -53.32 -23.53
N GLU A 275 13.75 -54.02 -24.67
CA GLU A 275 12.95 -55.21 -24.89
C GLU A 275 13.64 -56.39 -24.18
N HIS A 276 13.76 -56.37 -22.84
CA HIS A 276 14.20 -57.56 -22.11
C HIS A 276 13.93 -57.58 -20.59
N VAL A 277 12.84 -57.00 -20.09
CA VAL A 277 12.36 -57.36 -18.73
C VAL A 277 10.83 -57.30 -18.70
N ILE A 278 10.18 -58.15 -19.49
CA ILE A 278 8.75 -58.46 -19.35
C ILE A 278 8.64 -59.96 -19.15
N GLU A 279 8.93 -60.42 -17.94
CA GLU A 279 8.35 -61.63 -17.35
C GLU A 279 8.74 -61.63 -15.86
N ASP A 280 7.82 -62.05 -14.99
CA ASP A 280 7.97 -62.13 -13.54
C ASP A 280 7.90 -60.84 -12.71
N SER A 281 6.73 -60.20 -12.71
CA SER A 281 6.03 -59.79 -11.48
C SER A 281 4.61 -59.28 -11.77
N GLN A 282 3.81 -60.14 -12.40
CA GLN A 282 2.36 -59.93 -12.57
C GLN A 282 1.53 -60.62 -11.47
N LYS A 283 2.08 -60.80 -10.27
CA LYS A 283 1.33 -61.34 -9.12
C LYS A 283 1.54 -60.49 -7.88
N SER A 284 0.45 -59.87 -7.44
CA SER A 284 0.23 -59.37 -6.08
C SER A 284 0.88 -58.03 -5.68
N SER A 285 0.24 -56.91 -6.03
CA SER A 285 -0.39 -56.06 -5.01
C SER A 285 -1.38 -55.13 -5.70
N ALA A 286 -2.66 -55.23 -5.32
CA ALA A 286 -3.59 -54.14 -5.58
C ALA A 286 -3.05 -52.93 -4.79
N VAL A 287 -2.72 -51.83 -5.48
CA VAL A 287 -2.46 -50.56 -4.78
C VAL A 287 -3.67 -50.30 -3.90
N PRO A 288 -3.51 -50.21 -2.57
CA PRO A 288 -4.64 -50.02 -1.65
C PRO A 288 -5.44 -48.80 -2.12
N SER A 289 -6.76 -48.92 -2.20
CA SER A 289 -7.67 -47.84 -2.61
C SER A 289 -7.43 -46.53 -1.84
N GLU A 290 -6.95 -46.63 -0.60
CA GLU A 290 -6.53 -45.54 0.27
C GLU A 290 -5.33 -44.73 -0.26
N VAL A 291 -4.34 -45.38 -0.89
CA VAL A 291 -3.14 -44.73 -1.47
C VAL A 291 -3.47 -44.02 -2.79
N LEU A 292 -4.31 -44.64 -3.63
CA LEU A 292 -4.82 -44.03 -4.86
C LEU A 292 -5.71 -42.82 -4.58
N GLN A 293 -6.50 -42.87 -3.50
CA GLN A 293 -7.34 -41.78 -3.06
C GLN A 293 -6.51 -40.65 -2.44
N HIS A 294 -5.46 -40.97 -1.68
CA HIS A 294 -4.52 -39.98 -1.14
C HIS A 294 -3.65 -39.32 -2.23
N SER A 295 -3.28 -40.04 -3.30
CA SER A 295 -2.62 -39.47 -4.48
C SER A 295 -3.55 -38.53 -5.25
N LYS A 296 -4.79 -38.94 -5.54
CA LYS A 296 -5.77 -38.09 -6.24
C LYS A 296 -6.12 -36.81 -5.46
N VAL A 297 -6.28 -36.92 -4.15
CA VAL A 297 -6.55 -35.78 -3.26
C VAL A 297 -5.34 -34.83 -3.24
N ASN A 298 -4.12 -35.35 -3.21
CA ASN A 298 -2.91 -34.52 -3.31
C ASN A 298 -2.79 -33.84 -4.68
N ASP A 299 -3.11 -34.52 -5.78
CA ASP A 299 -3.10 -33.95 -7.14
C ASP A 299 -4.16 -32.86 -7.30
N GLU A 300 -5.37 -33.06 -6.77
CA GLU A 300 -6.43 -32.05 -6.74
C GLU A 300 -6.01 -30.82 -5.91
N HIS A 301 -5.48 -31.03 -4.71
CA HIS A 301 -4.97 -29.94 -3.87
C HIS A 301 -3.81 -29.18 -4.54
N ASN A 302 -2.85 -29.88 -5.16
CA ASN A 302 -1.74 -29.27 -5.87
C ASN A 302 -2.21 -28.45 -7.07
N SER A 303 -3.17 -28.96 -7.83
CA SER A 303 -3.77 -28.23 -8.95
C SER A 303 -4.52 -26.96 -8.50
N ALA A 304 -5.20 -27.03 -7.35
CA ALA A 304 -5.89 -25.89 -6.75
C ALA A 304 -4.92 -24.81 -6.25
N ILE A 305 -3.80 -25.23 -5.63
CA ILE A 305 -2.71 -24.34 -5.20
C ILE A 305 -2.11 -23.64 -6.43
N GLU A 306 -1.86 -24.35 -7.52
CA GLU A 306 -1.28 -23.76 -8.73
C GLU A 306 -2.22 -22.75 -9.41
N GLN A 307 -3.53 -23.03 -9.44
CA GLN A 307 -4.52 -22.06 -9.90
C GLN A 307 -4.56 -20.80 -9.01
N LEU A 308 -4.50 -20.98 -7.68
CA LEU A 308 -4.46 -19.88 -6.74
C LEU A 308 -3.18 -19.05 -6.90
N LYS A 309 -2.02 -19.69 -7.10
CA LYS A 309 -0.73 -19.05 -7.43
C LYS A 309 -0.83 -18.17 -8.67
N LYS A 310 -1.35 -18.69 -9.78
CA LYS A 310 -1.55 -17.92 -11.03
C LYS A 310 -2.48 -16.73 -10.84
N ARG A 311 -3.60 -16.92 -10.14
CA ARG A 311 -4.56 -15.85 -9.85
C ARG A 311 -3.96 -14.78 -8.95
N LEU A 312 -3.21 -15.18 -7.93
CA LEU A 312 -2.49 -14.28 -7.03
C LEU A 312 -1.47 -13.41 -7.79
N LEU A 313 -0.64 -14.01 -8.65
CA LEU A 313 0.31 -13.25 -9.48
C LEU A 313 -0.39 -12.26 -10.40
N HIS A 314 -1.50 -12.66 -11.02
CA HIS A 314 -2.28 -11.79 -11.88
C HIS A 314 -2.85 -10.58 -11.10
N VAL A 315 -3.40 -10.83 -9.90
CA VAL A 315 -3.94 -9.79 -9.02
C VAL A 315 -2.85 -8.83 -8.54
N ILE A 316 -1.68 -9.33 -8.14
CA ILE A 316 -0.58 -8.45 -7.72
C ILE A 316 -0.08 -7.64 -8.92
N THR A 317 0.06 -8.23 -10.10
CA THR A 317 0.48 -7.51 -11.32
C THR A 317 -0.52 -6.43 -11.71
N ALA A 318 -1.82 -6.72 -11.63
CA ALA A 318 -2.88 -5.74 -11.86
C ALA A 318 -2.84 -4.60 -10.82
N ASN A 319 -2.60 -4.91 -9.54
CA ASN A 319 -2.43 -3.92 -8.48
C ASN A 319 -1.22 -3.00 -8.73
N ILE A 320 -0.07 -3.56 -9.15
CA ILE A 320 1.12 -2.78 -9.53
C ILE A 320 0.79 -1.87 -10.71
N ALA A 321 0.20 -2.42 -11.77
CA ALA A 321 -0.15 -1.66 -12.97
C ALA A 321 -1.10 -0.50 -12.65
N PHE A 322 -2.11 -0.75 -11.83
CA PHE A 322 -3.06 0.28 -11.40
C PHE A 322 -2.38 1.40 -10.58
N ALA A 323 -1.54 1.04 -9.61
CA ALA A 323 -0.83 2.01 -8.78
C ALA A 323 0.15 2.87 -9.60
N VAL A 324 0.90 2.26 -10.51
CA VAL A 324 1.83 2.96 -11.40
C VAL A 324 1.08 3.87 -12.38
N LEU A 325 0.01 3.38 -13.01
CA LEU A 325 -0.80 4.18 -13.92
C LEU A 325 -1.39 5.41 -13.21
N PHE A 326 -1.93 5.23 -12.01
CA PHE A 326 -2.47 6.33 -11.22
C PHE A 326 -1.41 7.39 -10.87
N ALA A 327 -0.20 6.96 -10.49
CA ALA A 327 0.91 7.85 -10.21
C ALA A 327 1.36 8.63 -11.45
N ILE A 328 1.51 7.96 -12.60
CA ILE A 328 1.89 8.59 -13.88
C ILE A 328 0.87 9.66 -14.29
N VAL A 329 -0.42 9.46 -14.04
CA VAL A 329 -1.46 10.43 -14.36
C VAL A 329 -1.50 11.58 -13.36
N THR A 330 -1.33 11.31 -12.07
CA THR A 330 -1.59 12.32 -11.02
C THR A 330 -0.37 13.20 -10.73
N ILE A 331 0.86 12.70 -10.93
CA ILE A 331 2.09 13.49 -10.73
C ILE A 331 2.14 14.74 -11.64
N PRO A 332 1.87 14.66 -12.96
CA PRO A 332 1.81 15.85 -13.81
C PRO A 332 0.70 16.83 -13.41
N ILE A 333 -0.45 16.31 -12.96
CA ILE A 333 -1.55 17.13 -12.46
C ILE A 333 -1.12 17.90 -11.20
N ALA A 334 -0.41 17.23 -10.28
CA ALA A 334 0.16 17.82 -9.08
C ALA A 334 1.24 18.87 -9.38
N ALA A 335 2.04 18.63 -10.42
CA ALA A 335 3.07 19.57 -10.88
C ALA A 335 2.47 20.86 -11.48
N GLY A 336 1.14 20.91 -11.65
CA GLY A 336 0.44 22.09 -12.11
C GLY A 336 0.43 22.24 -13.63
N VAL A 337 0.56 21.14 -14.39
CA VAL A 337 0.41 21.14 -15.85
C VAL A 337 -0.95 21.72 -16.28
N LEU A 338 -1.98 21.60 -15.44
CA LEU A 338 -3.31 22.17 -15.69
C LEU A 338 -3.42 23.67 -15.34
N TYR A 339 -2.44 24.26 -14.65
CA TYR A 339 -2.49 25.65 -14.23
C TYR A 339 -2.61 26.68 -15.37
N PRO A 340 -1.82 26.60 -16.47
CA PRO A 340 -1.94 27.57 -17.57
C PRO A 340 -3.28 27.50 -18.32
N LEU A 341 -3.98 26.36 -18.25
CA LEU A 341 -5.24 26.15 -18.95
C LEU A 341 -6.47 26.50 -18.09
N ILE A 342 -6.40 26.27 -16.77
CA ILE A 342 -7.58 26.28 -15.89
C ILE A 342 -7.40 27.21 -14.67
N GLY A 343 -6.18 27.71 -14.41
CA GLY A 343 -5.87 28.51 -13.22
C GLY A 343 -5.99 27.75 -11.89
N TRP A 344 -6.13 26.42 -11.95
CA TRP A 344 -6.35 25.57 -10.79
C TRP A 344 -5.03 25.25 -10.08
N SER A 345 -4.91 25.69 -8.83
CA SER A 345 -3.87 25.23 -7.90
C SER A 345 -4.35 23.99 -7.15
N PHE A 346 -3.51 22.95 -7.08
CA PHE A 346 -3.84 21.72 -6.37
C PHE A 346 -3.97 21.99 -4.85
N ASN A 347 -5.19 21.91 -4.32
CA ASN A 347 -5.46 22.13 -2.90
C ASN A 347 -5.04 20.88 -2.09
N PRO A 348 -4.47 21.01 -0.88
CA PRO A 348 -4.11 19.89 -0.01
C PRO A 348 -5.25 18.89 0.24
N VAL A 349 -6.51 19.36 0.24
CA VAL A 349 -7.69 18.49 0.35
C VAL A 349 -7.77 17.52 -0.84
N LEU A 350 -7.50 17.99 -2.06
CA LEU A 350 -7.47 17.13 -3.25
C LEU A 350 -6.31 16.14 -3.22
N ALA A 351 -5.17 16.50 -2.60
CA ALA A 351 -4.05 15.58 -2.42
C ALA A 351 -4.43 14.42 -1.51
N SER A 352 -5.08 14.70 -0.38
CA SER A 352 -5.62 13.68 0.51
C SER A 352 -6.66 12.79 -0.18
N MET A 353 -7.54 13.36 -1.02
CA MET A 353 -8.51 12.59 -1.82
C MET A 353 -7.82 11.63 -2.79
N ALA A 354 -6.80 12.12 -3.51
CA ALA A 354 -6.08 11.34 -4.51
C ALA A 354 -5.35 10.14 -3.92
N MET A 355 -4.90 10.19 -2.65
CA MET A 355 -4.21 9.06 -2.00
C MET A 355 -5.11 7.86 -1.71
N ILE A 356 -6.40 8.07 -1.47
CA ILE A 356 -7.32 7.00 -1.07
C ILE A 356 -7.74 6.16 -2.28
N VAL A 357 -7.87 6.79 -3.45
CA VAL A 357 -8.27 6.15 -4.70
C VAL A 357 -7.41 4.91 -5.04
N PRO A 358 -6.06 4.99 -5.07
CA PRO A 358 -5.24 3.83 -5.37
C PRO A 358 -5.34 2.73 -4.29
N CYS A 359 -5.49 3.10 -3.01
CA CYS A 359 -5.68 2.13 -1.93
C CYS A 359 -7.01 1.36 -2.06
N ILE A 360 -8.11 2.05 -2.38
CA ILE A 360 -9.41 1.40 -2.64
C ILE A 360 -9.33 0.52 -3.88
N GLY A 361 -8.73 0.98 -4.97
CA GLY A 361 -8.59 0.19 -6.19
C GLY A 361 -7.81 -1.10 -5.96
N VAL A 362 -6.66 -1.04 -5.27
CA VAL A 362 -5.89 -2.22 -4.88
C VAL A 362 -6.71 -3.16 -4.01
N ALA A 363 -7.48 -2.65 -3.05
CA ALA A 363 -8.34 -3.46 -2.20
C ALA A 363 -9.45 -4.16 -3.01
N LEU A 364 -10.13 -3.45 -3.92
CA LEU A 364 -11.18 -4.00 -4.78
C LEU A 364 -10.65 -5.09 -5.71
N ILE A 365 -9.51 -4.86 -6.36
CA ILE A 365 -8.86 -5.87 -7.21
C ILE A 365 -8.45 -7.09 -6.36
N SER A 366 -7.95 -6.87 -5.13
CA SER A 366 -7.58 -7.96 -4.22
C SER A 366 -8.78 -8.81 -3.76
N LEU A 367 -9.97 -8.21 -3.62
CA LEU A 367 -11.19 -8.95 -3.27
C LEU A 367 -11.59 -10.00 -4.31
N THR A 368 -11.10 -9.88 -5.55
CA THR A 368 -11.34 -10.90 -6.59
C THR A 368 -10.77 -12.27 -6.20
N LEU A 369 -9.80 -12.35 -5.27
CA LEU A 369 -9.29 -13.63 -4.74
C LEU A 369 -10.27 -14.35 -3.81
N LYS A 370 -11.23 -13.63 -3.22
CA LYS A 370 -12.29 -14.25 -2.41
C LYS A 370 -13.32 -15.01 -3.24
N LEU A 371 -13.42 -14.69 -4.54
CA LEU A 371 -14.38 -15.34 -5.43
C LEU A 371 -14.04 -16.84 -5.61
N PRO A 372 -15.03 -17.71 -5.89
CA PRO A 372 -14.78 -19.10 -6.25
C PRO A 372 -13.78 -19.21 -7.41
N LEU A 373 -12.89 -20.20 -7.33
CA LEU A 373 -12.13 -20.62 -8.51
C LEU A 373 -13.15 -21.23 -9.47
N PRO A 374 -13.14 -20.85 -10.76
CA PRO A 374 -14.00 -21.51 -11.73
C PRO A 374 -13.64 -23.01 -11.72
N ARG A 375 -14.61 -23.86 -11.32
CA ARG A 375 -14.50 -25.30 -11.50
C ARG A 375 -14.45 -25.53 -13.01
N ARG A 376 -13.30 -26.01 -13.52
CA ARG A 376 -13.21 -26.52 -14.88
C ARG A 376 -13.94 -27.84 -14.98
#